data_AF-A0A3D3F3E7-F1
#
_entry.id   AF-A0A3D3F3E7-F1
#
_cell.length_a   1.000
_cell.length_b   1.000
_cell.length_c   1.000
_cell.angle_alpha   90.00
_cell.angle_beta   90.00
_cell.angle_gamma   90.00
#
_symmetry.space_group_name_H-M   'P 1'
#
loop_
_entity.id
_entity.type
_entity.pdbx_description
1 polymer ?
#
loop_
_entity_poly.entity_id
_entity_poly.type
_entity_poly.pdbx_seq_one_letter_code
_entity_poly.pdbx_strand_id
1 'polypeptide(L)'
;MKTIAFFAIRLLMAVLLLETVSLLTSCRHHEEEIQEIEDPDTEPLNTTVWPTDDEVKTTVGKPIAVIGDHFDEVTALLLKRSTGKRYNLSAGATSVPADVQVVYIDTESLEKMDRPLVMAIKEVFQNGAVVYLHKPNAMGALFFWIALFDDI
;
A
#
# COMPACT_ATOMS: atom_id res chain seq x y z
N MET A 1 6.72 -32.36 40.30
CA MET A 1 6.37 -32.38 38.86
C MET A 1 6.02 -31.00 38.28
N LYS A 2 5.37 -30.09 39.02
CA LYS A 2 5.02 -28.73 38.51
C LYS A 2 6.22 -27.79 38.26
N THR A 3 7.34 -27.96 38.94
CA THR A 3 8.53 -27.10 38.80
C THR A 3 9.32 -27.32 37.50
N ILE A 4 9.28 -28.54 36.95
CA ILE A 4 10.02 -28.90 35.73
C ILE A 4 9.35 -28.29 34.48
N ALA A 5 8.02 -28.22 34.46
CA ALA A 5 7.25 -27.62 33.37
C ALA A 5 7.50 -26.10 33.24
N PHE A 6 7.61 -25.39 34.36
CA PHE A 6 7.94 -23.96 34.35
C PHE A 6 9.36 -23.68 33.83
N PHE A 7 10.31 -24.57 34.11
CA PHE A 7 11.68 -24.45 33.62
C PHE A 7 11.77 -24.71 32.10
N ALA A 8 11.03 -25.70 31.61
CA ALA A 8 10.97 -26.03 30.18
C ALA A 8 10.33 -24.90 29.35
N ILE A 9 9.28 -24.25 29.86
CA ILE A 9 8.63 -23.12 29.17
C ILE A 9 9.55 -21.89 29.11
N ARG A 10 10.32 -21.61 30.17
CA ARG A 10 11.31 -20.51 30.15
C ARG A 10 12.49 -20.80 29.23
N LEU A 11 12.92 -22.07 29.14
CA LEU A 11 13.95 -22.50 28.18
C LEU A 11 13.46 -22.35 26.73
N LEU A 12 12.21 -22.73 26.45
CA LEU A 12 11.59 -22.60 25.12
C LEU A 12 11.47 -21.14 24.67
N MET A 13 11.06 -20.24 25.58
CA MET A 13 10.98 -18.80 25.29
C MET A 13 12.37 -18.17 25.09
N ALA A 14 13.39 -18.62 25.80
CA ALA A 14 14.77 -18.15 25.63
C ALA A 14 15.37 -18.58 24.28
N VAL A 15 15.03 -19.78 23.78
CA VAL A 15 15.47 -20.26 22.46
C VAL A 15 14.77 -19.49 21.32
N LEU A 16 13.47 -19.23 21.45
CA LEU A 16 12.71 -18.43 20.47
C LEU A 16 13.20 -16.98 20.36
N LEU A 17 13.69 -16.39 21.46
CA LEU A 17 14.28 -15.04 21.45
C LEU A 17 15.71 -15.01 20.86
N LEU A 18 16.41 -16.14 20.79
CA LEU A 18 17.75 -16.21 20.21
C LEU A 18 17.72 -16.24 18.67
N GLU A 19 16.69 -16.87 18.09
CA GLU A 19 16.54 -16.99 16.63
C GLU A 19 16.19 -15.66 15.94
N THR A 20 15.55 -14.72 16.65
CA THR A 20 15.14 -13.42 16.09
C THR A 20 16.27 -12.40 16.01
N VAL A 21 17.37 -12.59 16.75
CA VAL A 21 18.52 -11.66 16.76
C VAL A 21 19.50 -11.94 15.60
N SER A 22 19.48 -13.14 15.03
CA SER A 22 20.39 -13.54 13.93
C SER A 22 19.94 -13.03 12.56
N LEU A 23 18.72 -12.50 12.43
CA LEU A 23 18.16 -11.98 11.17
C LEU A 23 18.36 -10.46 10.98
N LEU A 24 19.01 -9.77 11.92
CA LEU A 24 19.25 -8.32 11.86
C LEU A 24 20.71 -7.92 11.61
N THR A 25 21.60 -8.87 11.27
CA THR A 25 23.02 -8.57 11.01
C THR A 25 23.50 -9.08 9.65
N SER A 26 22.84 -8.62 8.58
CA SER A 26 23.42 -8.72 7.23
C SER A 26 23.36 -7.35 6.55
N CYS A 27 24.38 -6.54 6.82
CA CYS A 27 24.96 -5.57 5.89
C CYS A 27 26.29 -5.09 6.49
N ARG A 28 27.30 -5.98 6.50
CA ARG A 28 28.69 -5.55 6.60
C ARG A 28 29.16 -5.29 5.17
N HIS A 29 28.87 -4.09 4.65
CA HIS A 29 29.35 -3.70 3.33
C HIS A 29 30.84 -3.36 3.45
N HIS A 30 31.65 -4.04 2.65
CA HIS A 30 33.05 -3.74 2.42
C HIS A 30 33.17 -2.26 2.02
N GLU A 31 33.90 -1.48 2.80
CA GLU A 31 34.54 -0.28 2.29
C GLU A 31 35.68 -0.76 1.38
N GLU A 32 35.39 -0.95 0.10
CA GLU A 32 36.43 -0.97 -0.92
C GLU A 32 36.91 0.48 -1.09
N GLU A 33 38.06 0.75 -0.49
CA GLU A 33 38.87 1.94 -0.75
C GLU A 33 39.22 1.96 -2.24
N ILE A 34 38.48 2.76 -3.01
CA ILE A 34 38.79 3.01 -4.43
C ILE A 34 40.13 3.76 -4.44
N GLN A 35 41.23 3.05 -4.69
CA GLN A 35 42.49 3.67 -5.06
C GLN A 35 42.28 4.39 -6.40
N GLU A 36 42.25 5.71 -6.35
CA GLU A 36 42.24 6.58 -7.52
C GLU A 36 43.62 6.46 -8.19
N ILE A 37 43.74 5.53 -9.15
CA ILE A 37 44.88 5.48 -10.06
C ILE A 37 44.56 6.50 -11.15
N GLU A 38 45.16 7.68 -11.04
CA GLU A 38 45.13 8.74 -12.05
C GLU A 38 45.97 8.28 -13.26
N ASP A 39 45.30 7.65 -14.23
CA ASP A 39 45.88 7.37 -15.56
C ASP A 39 45.47 8.51 -16.52
N PRO A 40 46.41 9.31 -17.04
CA PRO A 40 46.08 10.56 -17.73
C PRO A 40 45.59 10.38 -19.18
N ASP A 41 45.35 9.16 -19.66
CA ASP A 41 45.06 8.89 -21.08
C ASP A 41 43.75 8.12 -21.35
N THR A 42 42.68 8.37 -20.58
CA THR A 42 41.35 7.77 -20.89
C THR A 42 40.36 8.82 -21.38
N GLU A 43 39.82 8.60 -22.59
CA GLU A 43 38.81 9.40 -23.28
C GLU A 43 37.64 9.83 -22.38
N PRO A 44 36.98 10.99 -22.65
CA PRO A 44 35.96 11.55 -21.76
C PRO A 44 34.88 10.52 -21.50
N LEU A 45 34.80 10.11 -20.23
CA LEU A 45 33.77 9.25 -19.68
C LEU A 45 32.42 9.79 -20.15
N ASN A 46 31.77 9.09 -21.07
CA ASN A 46 30.40 9.36 -21.46
C ASN A 46 29.56 9.10 -20.20
N THR A 47 29.34 10.14 -19.39
CA THR A 47 28.47 10.09 -18.21
C THR A 47 27.05 9.93 -18.68
N THR A 48 26.69 8.71 -19.09
CA THR A 48 25.34 8.20 -18.92
C THR A 48 25.04 8.35 -17.43
N VAL A 49 24.31 9.41 -17.09
CA VAL A 49 23.69 9.56 -15.78
C VAL A 49 22.80 8.34 -15.61
N TRP A 50 23.28 7.37 -14.85
CA TRP A 50 22.46 6.24 -14.44
C TRP A 50 21.29 6.81 -13.64
N PRO A 51 20.04 6.37 -13.89
CA PRO A 51 18.92 6.83 -13.09
C PRO A 51 19.20 6.44 -11.65
N THR A 52 19.45 7.43 -10.78
CA THR A 52 19.70 7.23 -9.35
C THR A 52 18.42 6.90 -8.58
N ASP A 53 17.27 7.02 -9.26
CA ASP A 53 15.99 6.62 -8.72
C ASP A 53 15.81 5.12 -8.94
N ASP A 54 15.88 4.35 -7.85
CA ASP A 54 15.37 2.98 -7.81
C ASP A 54 13.86 3.03 -8.12
N GLU A 55 13.52 2.92 -9.41
CA GLU A 55 12.14 2.82 -9.87
C GLU A 55 11.58 1.48 -9.38
N VAL A 56 10.93 1.48 -8.22
CA VAL A 56 10.11 0.36 -7.77
C VAL A 56 8.89 0.27 -8.69
N LYS A 57 9.00 -0.55 -9.75
CA LYS A 57 7.94 -0.83 -10.74
C LYS A 57 6.86 -1.76 -10.19
N THR A 58 6.32 -1.45 -9.01
CA THR A 58 5.13 -2.13 -8.50
C THR A 58 3.90 -1.55 -9.19
N THR A 59 3.59 -2.08 -10.38
CA THR A 59 2.41 -1.67 -11.15
C THR A 59 1.18 -2.44 -10.69
N VAL A 60 0.14 -1.73 -10.25
CA VAL A 60 -1.17 -2.33 -9.97
C VAL A 60 -1.98 -2.31 -11.27
N GLY A 61 -2.03 -3.45 -11.97
CA GLY A 61 -2.73 -3.60 -13.26
C GLY A 61 -4.25 -3.80 -13.16
N LYS A 62 -4.83 -3.61 -11.96
CA LYS A 62 -6.26 -3.83 -11.72
C LYS A 62 -7.07 -2.58 -12.11
N PRO A 63 -8.30 -2.73 -12.65
CA PRO A 63 -9.20 -1.60 -12.86
C PRO A 63 -9.56 -0.95 -11.53
N ILE A 64 -9.46 0.37 -11.46
CA ILE A 64 -9.70 1.17 -10.26
C ILE A 64 -10.80 2.21 -10.46
N ALA A 65 -11.58 2.45 -9.42
CA ALA A 65 -12.43 3.63 -9.31
C ALA A 65 -11.82 4.60 -8.28
N VAL A 66 -11.85 5.89 -8.58
CA VAL A 66 -11.35 6.95 -7.71
C VAL A 66 -12.49 7.95 -7.50
N ILE A 67 -12.88 8.14 -6.25
CA ILE A 67 -13.94 9.05 -5.83
C ILE A 67 -13.30 10.15 -4.97
N GLY A 68 -13.25 11.36 -5.53
CA GLY A 68 -12.62 12.52 -4.92
C GLY A 68 -11.21 12.82 -5.44
N ASP A 69 -10.61 13.87 -4.89
CA ASP A 69 -9.34 14.46 -5.33
C ASP A 69 -8.36 14.74 -4.18
N HIS A 70 -8.81 14.68 -2.92
CA HIS A 70 -8.03 15.03 -1.73
C HIS A 70 -7.29 13.82 -1.15
N PHE A 71 -6.37 13.28 -1.94
CA PHE A 71 -5.46 12.21 -1.52
C PHE A 71 -4.10 12.77 -1.10
N ASP A 72 -3.45 12.16 -0.10
CA ASP A 72 -2.07 12.49 0.23
C ASP A 72 -1.07 12.08 -0.87
N GLU A 73 0.16 12.58 -0.75
CA GLU A 73 1.22 12.36 -1.73
C GLU A 73 1.46 10.87 -2.02
N VAL A 74 1.47 10.03 -0.98
CA VAL A 74 1.72 8.58 -1.11
C VAL A 74 0.59 7.92 -1.89
N THR A 75 -0.66 8.22 -1.55
CA THR A 75 -1.83 7.65 -2.23
C THR A 75 -1.91 8.16 -3.67
N ALA A 76 -1.61 9.45 -3.89
CA ALA A 76 -1.52 10.02 -5.23
C ALA A 76 -0.42 9.34 -6.08
N LEU A 77 0.74 9.02 -5.50
CA LEU A 77 1.80 8.26 -6.18
C LEU A 77 1.35 6.83 -6.53
N LEU A 78 0.63 6.14 -5.63
CA LEU A 78 0.06 4.82 -5.92
C LEU A 78 -0.95 4.88 -7.07
N LEU A 79 -1.83 5.88 -7.05
CA LEU A 79 -2.81 6.13 -8.10
C LEU A 79 -2.17 6.52 -9.45
N LYS A 80 -0.99 7.15 -9.44
CA LYS A 80 -0.20 7.40 -10.67
C LYS A 80 0.45 6.13 -11.22
N ARG A 81 0.76 5.17 -10.35
CA ARG A 81 1.38 3.89 -10.71
C ARG A 81 0.37 2.79 -11.10
N SER A 82 -0.93 3.05 -10.97
CA SER A 82 -1.96 2.12 -11.46
C SER A 82 -1.93 2.08 -12.99
N THR A 83 -1.73 0.90 -13.56
CA THR A 83 -1.68 0.70 -15.02
C THR A 83 -2.99 0.14 -15.58
N GLY A 84 -3.92 -0.26 -14.71
CA GLY A 84 -5.26 -0.68 -15.09
C GLY A 84 -6.16 0.48 -15.52
N LYS A 85 -7.37 0.15 -15.99
CA LYS A 85 -8.38 1.15 -16.36
C LYS A 85 -8.77 1.98 -15.14
N ARG A 86 -8.72 3.30 -15.25
CA ARG A 86 -9.08 4.23 -14.18
C ARG A 86 -10.41 4.91 -14.46
N TYR A 87 -11.32 4.82 -13.51
CA TYR A 87 -12.60 5.54 -13.51
C TYR A 87 -12.56 6.62 -12.44
N ASN A 88 -12.64 7.89 -12.84
CA ASN A 88 -12.83 8.99 -11.90
C ASN A 88 -14.33 9.23 -11.76
N LEU A 89 -14.85 9.06 -10.55
CA LEU A 89 -16.28 9.16 -10.25
C LEU A 89 -16.51 10.35 -9.32
N SER A 90 -17.59 11.09 -9.56
CA SER A 90 -18.06 12.13 -8.65
C SER A 90 -18.74 11.49 -7.43
N ALA A 91 -18.74 12.18 -6.28
CA ALA A 91 -19.51 11.77 -5.11
C ALA A 91 -21.04 11.69 -5.37
N GLY A 92 -21.53 12.35 -6.43
CA GLY A 92 -22.92 12.25 -6.88
C GLY A 92 -23.18 11.19 -7.96
N ALA A 93 -22.19 10.34 -8.27
CA ALA A 93 -22.39 9.24 -9.21
C ALA A 93 -23.41 8.23 -8.65
N THR A 94 -24.12 7.53 -9.53
CA THR A 94 -25.14 6.54 -9.11
C THR A 94 -24.77 5.11 -9.44
N SER A 95 -23.60 4.90 -10.07
CA SER A 95 -23.12 3.58 -10.47
C SER A 95 -21.61 3.49 -10.42
N VAL A 96 -21.11 2.27 -10.22
CA VAL A 96 -19.70 1.91 -10.31
C VAL A 96 -19.57 0.81 -11.37
N PRO A 97 -18.63 0.91 -12.33
CA PRO A 97 -18.44 -0.13 -13.34
C PRO A 97 -18.13 -1.50 -12.72
N ALA A 98 -18.73 -2.56 -13.26
CA ALA A 98 -18.65 -3.91 -12.68
C ALA A 98 -17.26 -4.56 -12.76
N ASP A 99 -16.37 -4.06 -13.62
CA ASP A 99 -14.99 -4.54 -13.75
C ASP A 99 -14.03 -3.94 -12.70
N VAL A 100 -14.50 -2.98 -11.89
CA VAL A 100 -13.70 -2.33 -10.85
C VAL A 100 -13.31 -3.34 -9.76
N GLN A 101 -12.01 -3.40 -9.48
CA GLN A 101 -11.46 -4.28 -8.44
C GLN A 101 -10.96 -3.52 -7.21
N VAL A 102 -10.69 -2.22 -7.33
CA VAL A 102 -10.30 -1.38 -6.19
C VAL A 102 -11.03 -0.05 -6.27
N VAL A 103 -11.67 0.35 -5.18
CA VAL A 103 -12.35 1.65 -5.05
C VAL A 103 -11.55 2.50 -4.07
N TYR A 104 -11.05 3.64 -4.50
CA TYR A 104 -10.39 4.64 -3.66
C TYR A 104 -11.36 5.77 -3.38
N ILE A 105 -11.50 6.13 -2.11
CA ILE A 105 -12.44 7.15 -1.65
C ILE A 105 -11.70 8.12 -0.75
N ASP A 106 -11.72 9.41 -1.09
CA ASP A 106 -11.17 10.44 -0.19
C ASP A 106 -12.13 10.76 0.97
N THR A 107 -11.62 11.41 2.01
CA THR A 107 -12.40 11.71 3.22
C THR A 107 -13.57 12.64 2.93
N GLU A 108 -13.39 13.64 2.06
CA GLU A 108 -14.43 14.63 1.77
C GLU A 108 -15.59 14.02 0.96
N SER A 109 -15.27 13.16 -0.01
CA SER A 109 -16.27 12.44 -0.80
C SER A 109 -17.01 11.45 0.07
N LEU A 110 -16.33 10.77 1.00
CA LEU A 110 -16.96 9.86 1.96
C LEU A 110 -18.12 10.53 2.71
N GLU A 111 -17.99 11.81 3.06
CA GLU A 111 -19.02 12.57 3.77
C GLU A 111 -20.15 13.08 2.86
N LYS A 112 -19.89 13.20 1.56
CA LYS A 112 -20.84 13.76 0.56
C LYS A 112 -21.53 12.70 -0.29
N MET A 113 -21.14 11.43 -0.19
CA MET A 113 -21.72 10.37 -1.01
C MET A 113 -23.17 10.10 -0.63
N ASP A 114 -24.02 10.07 -1.65
CA ASP A 114 -25.42 9.68 -1.49
C ASP A 114 -25.57 8.15 -1.45
N ARG A 115 -26.68 7.69 -0.85
CA ARG A 115 -27.02 6.25 -0.73
C ARG A 115 -26.89 5.47 -2.06
N PRO A 116 -27.29 5.98 -3.24
CA PRO A 116 -27.14 5.24 -4.49
C PRO A 116 -25.68 4.87 -4.81
N LEU A 117 -24.73 5.79 -4.57
CA LEU A 117 -23.31 5.51 -4.80
C LEU A 117 -22.79 4.46 -3.81
N VAL A 118 -23.17 4.59 -2.53
CA VAL A 118 -22.79 3.63 -1.49
C VAL A 118 -23.29 2.22 -1.84
N MET A 119 -24.51 2.10 -2.35
CA MET A 119 -25.07 0.82 -2.81
C MET A 119 -24.34 0.28 -4.04
N ALA A 120 -24.00 1.13 -5.01
CA ALA A 120 -23.19 0.71 -6.16
C ALA A 120 -21.77 0.25 -5.74
N ILE A 121 -21.18 0.87 -4.71
CA ILE A 121 -19.91 0.42 -4.13
C ILE A 121 -20.10 -0.91 -3.39
N LYS A 122 -21.20 -1.09 -2.65
CA LYS A 122 -21.55 -2.35 -1.99
C LYS A 122 -21.65 -3.50 -2.99
N GLU A 123 -22.26 -3.27 -4.16
CA GLU A 123 -22.37 -4.29 -5.21
C GLU A 123 -21.00 -4.76 -5.71
N VAL A 124 -20.09 -3.85 -6.06
CA VAL A 124 -18.73 -4.23 -6.50
C VAL A 124 -17.92 -4.85 -5.35
N PHE A 125 -18.11 -4.39 -4.12
CA PHE A 125 -17.49 -4.95 -2.93
C PHE A 125 -17.93 -6.41 -2.70
N GLN A 126 -19.23 -6.70 -2.81
CA GLN A 126 -19.78 -8.05 -2.72
C GLN A 126 -19.27 -8.97 -3.84
N ASN A 127 -18.92 -8.41 -5.00
CA ASN A 127 -18.27 -9.12 -6.11
C ASN A 127 -16.74 -9.30 -5.93
N GLY A 128 -16.17 -8.91 -4.79
CA GLY A 128 -14.77 -9.11 -4.45
C GLY A 128 -13.86 -7.91 -4.71
N ALA A 129 -14.42 -6.73 -5.00
CA ALA A 129 -13.63 -5.50 -5.04
C ALA A 129 -13.13 -5.11 -3.64
N VAL A 130 -11.97 -4.47 -3.58
CA VAL A 130 -11.42 -3.91 -2.34
C VAL A 130 -11.81 -2.44 -2.26
N VAL A 131 -12.30 -1.99 -1.11
CA VAL A 131 -12.57 -0.57 -0.86
C VAL A 131 -11.51 0.00 0.06
N TYR A 132 -10.85 1.05 -0.40
CA TYR A 132 -9.86 1.83 0.33
C TYR A 132 -10.45 3.19 0.69
N LEU A 133 -10.53 3.45 2.00
CA LEU A 133 -10.91 4.75 2.54
C LEU A 133 -9.65 5.52 2.90
N HIS A 134 -9.45 6.70 2.29
CA HIS A 134 -8.32 7.54 2.60
C HIS A 134 -8.57 8.32 3.89
N LYS A 135 -7.80 8.03 4.94
CA LYS A 135 -7.80 8.72 6.25
C LYS A 135 -9.21 9.12 6.74
N PRO A 136 -10.17 8.17 6.79
CA PRO A 136 -11.53 8.51 7.15
C PRO A 136 -11.62 9.00 8.60
N ASN A 137 -12.55 9.90 8.87
CA ASN A 137 -12.94 10.17 10.26
C ASN A 137 -13.62 8.92 10.86
N ALA A 138 -13.56 8.75 12.19
CA ALA A 138 -14.03 7.52 12.84
C ALA A 138 -15.52 7.22 12.59
N MET A 139 -16.35 8.26 12.49
CA MET A 139 -17.79 8.14 12.31
C MET A 139 -18.13 7.73 10.87
N GLY A 140 -17.52 8.37 9.88
CA GLY A 140 -17.68 8.07 8.46
C GLY A 140 -17.18 6.66 8.13
N ALA A 141 -16.05 6.24 8.72
CA ALA A 141 -15.57 4.87 8.60
C ALA A 141 -16.58 3.85 9.14
N LEU A 142 -17.16 4.11 10.32
CA LEU A 142 -18.15 3.23 10.94
C LEU A 142 -19.43 3.12 10.10
N PHE A 143 -20.01 4.24 9.69
CA PHE A 143 -21.23 4.22 8.88
C PHE A 143 -21.03 3.54 7.54
N PHE A 144 -19.88 3.80 6.89
CA PHE A 144 -19.56 3.16 5.63
C PHE A 144 -19.32 1.65 5.80
N TRP A 145 -18.69 1.23 6.90
CA TRP A 145 -18.53 -0.17 7.24
C TRP A 145 -19.89 -0.87 7.45
N ILE A 146 -20.80 -0.27 8.22
CA ILE A 146 -22.17 -0.80 8.38
C ILE A 146 -22.85 -0.88 7.00
N ALA A 147 -22.75 0.16 6.17
CA ALA A 147 -23.38 0.15 4.85
C ALA A 147 -22.85 -0.96 3.93
N LEU A 148 -21.57 -1.33 4.01
CA LEU A 148 -20.98 -2.39 3.20
C LEU A 148 -21.35 -3.80 3.68
N PHE A 149 -21.34 -4.03 4.99
CA PHE A 149 -21.45 -5.37 5.57
C PHE A 149 -22.84 -5.71 6.12
N ASP A 150 -23.63 -4.70 6.47
CA ASP A 150 -24.97 -4.85 7.02
C ASP A 150 -26.02 -4.52 5.95
N ASP A 151 -27.20 -5.12 6.08
CA ASP A 151 -28.33 -4.83 5.21
C ASP A 151 -29.15 -3.68 5.82
N ILE A 152 -28.82 -2.45 5.40
CA ILE A 152 -29.55 -1.23 5.77
C ILE A 152 -30.65 -0.89 4.74
#